data_AF-A0A8G1RZI6-F1
#
_entry.id   AF-A0A8G1RZI6-F1
#
_cell.length_a   1.000
_cell.length_b   1.000
_cell.length_c   1.000
_cell.angle_alpha   90.00
_cell.angle_beta   90.00
_cell.angle_gamma   90.00
#
_symmetry.space_group_name_H-M   'P 1'
#
loop_
_entity.id
_entity.type
_entity.pdbx_description
1 polymer ?
#
loop_
_entity_poly.entity_id
_entity_poly.type
_entity_poly.pdbx_seq_one_letter_code
_entity_poly.pdbx_strand_id
1 'polypeptide(L)'
;MSPVSSPPTTPTQARTLAEHISVEQIGPNVFQSRYKPEKMGNAANIAYGGCALGVAVNAACQTVPSQYLLYSVTGQFLAPVSTERTLTCSVRRLRDTRTFATRQVEITQAQTDKTTRLCMIILADFQKEGERAMLSYSTPPDRTYSPPEACRTPQEIGTDMVKRGVLTEEAFSQYTTLFSLIARFFETRQTPEGVSGQNFNGMAKAHPTGQDALPLTARTSADWLRVRHPMHRRSEEYAGLAFVLDAFLSFLPLAHSGMFLDDAGACASLDFSMRVFAAEWGLENWHLRELKTVAGADGRTYTEARMWDRGGRLVANMTQQCILRPKRELKAVL
;
A
#
# COMPACT_ATOMS: atom_id res chain seq x y z
N MET A 1 -43.80 -4.43 25.07
CA MET A 1 -42.34 -4.28 25.13
C MET A 1 -41.78 -4.92 23.87
N SER A 2 -41.33 -4.13 22.90
CA SER A 2 -40.70 -4.65 21.69
C SER A 2 -39.31 -5.20 22.03
N PRO A 3 -38.88 -6.35 21.49
CA PRO A 3 -37.55 -6.87 21.77
C PRO A 3 -36.51 -5.93 21.15
N VAL A 4 -35.55 -5.51 21.98
CA VAL A 4 -34.34 -4.80 21.55
C VAL A 4 -33.60 -5.73 20.59
N SER A 5 -33.49 -5.34 19.31
CA SER A 5 -32.71 -6.11 18.35
C SER A 5 -31.25 -6.10 18.80
N SER A 6 -30.66 -7.28 18.98
CA SER A 6 -29.22 -7.45 19.15
C SER A 6 -28.48 -6.70 18.03
N PRO A 7 -27.41 -5.94 18.33
CA PRO A 7 -26.63 -5.31 17.27
C PRO A 7 -26.11 -6.41 16.31
N PRO A 8 -26.13 -6.18 15.00
CA PRO A 8 -25.60 -7.14 14.05
C PRO A 8 -24.14 -7.44 14.41
N THR A 9 -23.80 -8.73 14.51
CA THR A 9 -22.42 -9.19 14.66
C THR A 9 -21.61 -8.66 13.49
N THR A 10 -20.72 -7.70 13.74
CA THR A 10 -19.78 -7.19 12.72
C THR A 10 -19.05 -8.40 12.12
N PRO A 11 -19.05 -8.58 10.79
CA PRO A 11 -18.35 -9.70 10.18
C PRO A 11 -16.88 -9.69 10.61
N THR A 12 -16.32 -10.89 10.84
CA THR A 12 -14.96 -11.05 11.39
C THR A 12 -13.88 -10.46 10.47
N GLN A 13 -14.20 -10.27 9.19
CA GLN A 13 -13.32 -9.77 8.15
C GLN A 13 -14.05 -8.74 7.28
N ALA A 14 -13.35 -7.69 6.87
CA ALA A 14 -13.90 -6.65 6.01
C ALA A 14 -14.11 -7.19 4.58
N ARG A 15 -15.26 -6.88 3.99
CA ARG A 15 -15.61 -7.28 2.61
C ARG A 15 -15.11 -6.25 1.59
N THR A 16 -15.14 -4.98 1.95
CA THR A 16 -14.68 -3.88 1.08
C THR A 16 -13.46 -3.18 1.67
N LEU A 17 -12.73 -2.44 0.82
CA LEU A 17 -11.63 -1.61 1.31
C LEU A 17 -12.15 -0.54 2.28
N ALA A 18 -13.22 0.17 1.92
CA ALA A 18 -13.85 1.18 2.79
C ALA A 18 -14.17 0.62 4.18
N GLU A 19 -14.71 -0.61 4.28
CA GLU A 19 -14.91 -1.28 5.56
C GLU A 19 -13.56 -1.50 6.27
N HIS A 20 -12.56 -2.07 5.60
CA HIS A 20 -11.26 -2.44 6.18
C HIS A 20 -10.51 -1.25 6.80
N ILE A 21 -10.49 -0.11 6.11
CA ILE A 21 -9.82 1.13 6.58
C ILE A 21 -10.76 2.06 7.35
N SER A 22 -11.98 1.62 7.70
CA SER A 22 -12.92 2.44 8.47
C SER A 22 -12.53 2.55 9.94
N VAL A 23 -12.86 3.69 10.52
CA VAL A 23 -12.67 3.96 11.94
C VAL A 23 -13.96 4.41 12.61
N GLU A 24 -14.06 4.12 13.90
CA GLU A 24 -15.11 4.60 14.80
C GLU A 24 -14.49 5.60 15.79
N GLN A 25 -15.16 6.73 16.01
CA GLN A 25 -14.70 7.71 16.98
C GLN A 25 -15.03 7.23 18.40
N ILE A 26 -14.01 7.08 19.23
CA ILE A 26 -14.13 6.62 20.63
C ILE A 26 -13.80 7.71 21.65
N GLY A 27 -13.39 8.89 21.18
CA GLY A 27 -13.13 10.07 22.01
C GLY A 27 -12.81 11.30 21.17
N PRO A 28 -12.59 12.47 21.80
CA PRO A 28 -12.17 13.67 21.11
C PRO A 28 -10.85 13.46 20.36
N ASN A 29 -10.90 13.46 19.03
CA ASN A 29 -9.76 13.15 18.15
C ASN A 29 -9.12 11.76 18.39
N VAL A 30 -9.85 10.82 18.96
CA VAL A 30 -9.41 9.44 19.14
C VAL A 30 -10.35 8.49 18.41
N PHE A 31 -9.77 7.63 17.57
CA PHE A 31 -10.50 6.70 16.73
C PHE A 31 -9.98 5.27 16.91
N GLN A 32 -10.84 4.29 16.67
CA GLN A 32 -10.47 2.88 16.65
C GLN A 32 -10.82 2.28 15.29
N SER A 33 -9.94 1.46 14.71
CA SER A 33 -10.26 0.72 13.48
C SER A 33 -11.42 -0.24 13.73
N ARG A 34 -12.39 -0.27 12.82
CA ARG A 34 -13.57 -1.17 12.96
C ARG A 34 -13.23 -2.62 12.69
N TYR A 35 -12.19 -2.85 11.88
CA TYR A 35 -11.67 -4.18 11.55
C TYR A 35 -10.22 -4.31 12.00
N LYS A 36 -9.80 -5.56 12.20
CA LYS A 36 -8.40 -5.91 12.47
C LYS A 36 -7.60 -5.79 11.17
N PRO A 37 -6.34 -5.33 11.24
CA PRO A 37 -5.49 -5.25 10.07
C PRO A 37 -5.07 -6.67 9.63
N GLU A 38 -4.77 -6.85 8.35
CA GLU A 38 -4.50 -8.17 7.75
C GLU A 38 -3.08 -8.25 7.19
N LYS A 39 -2.60 -9.48 6.94
CA LYS A 39 -1.25 -9.73 6.43
C LYS A 39 -1.19 -9.57 4.92
N MET A 40 -0.01 -9.18 4.42
CA MET A 40 0.35 -9.30 3.01
C MET A 40 1.86 -9.46 2.90
N GLY A 41 2.31 -10.40 2.06
CA GLY A 41 3.76 -10.60 1.83
C GLY A 41 4.55 -10.98 3.10
N ASN A 42 3.89 -11.54 4.11
CA ASN A 42 4.55 -11.97 5.35
C ASN A 42 3.86 -13.19 5.94
N ALA A 43 4.63 -14.23 6.28
CA ALA A 43 4.11 -15.42 6.94
C ALA A 43 3.85 -15.20 8.44
N ALA A 44 4.65 -14.35 9.09
CA ALA A 44 4.52 -14.02 10.51
C ALA A 44 3.23 -13.23 10.80
N ASN A 45 2.82 -13.19 12.07
CA ASN A 45 1.69 -12.38 12.54
C ASN A 45 2.04 -10.87 12.56
N ILE A 46 2.28 -10.32 11.38
CA ILE A 46 2.59 -8.92 11.15
C ILE A 46 1.69 -8.44 10.02
N ALA A 47 0.89 -7.41 10.31
CA ALA A 47 -0.01 -6.81 9.35
C ALA A 47 0.76 -6.06 8.26
N TYR A 48 0.10 -5.96 7.11
CA TYR A 48 0.52 -5.09 6.02
C TYR A 48 0.50 -3.61 6.47
N GLY A 49 1.57 -2.87 6.13
CA GLY A 49 1.74 -1.47 6.50
C GLY A 49 0.60 -0.56 6.03
N GLY A 50 0.14 -0.77 4.79
CA GLY A 50 -0.98 -0.05 4.20
C GLY A 50 -2.28 -0.16 4.98
N CYS A 51 -2.51 -1.22 5.76
CA CYS A 51 -3.66 -1.31 6.67
C CYS A 51 -3.61 -0.19 7.72
N ALA A 52 -2.47 -0.04 8.41
CA ALA A 52 -2.29 0.98 9.44
C ALA A 52 -2.26 2.39 8.83
N LEU A 53 -1.61 2.55 7.68
CA LEU A 53 -1.54 3.83 6.99
C LEU A 53 -2.92 4.30 6.49
N GLY A 54 -3.71 3.42 5.86
CA GLY A 54 -5.05 3.76 5.41
C GLY A 54 -5.97 4.17 6.57
N VAL A 55 -5.91 3.43 7.69
CA VAL A 55 -6.63 3.76 8.93
C VAL A 55 -6.20 5.13 9.48
N ALA A 56 -4.89 5.42 9.52
CA ALA A 56 -4.36 6.70 9.98
C ALA A 56 -4.84 7.88 9.12
N VAL A 57 -4.81 7.72 7.80
CA VAL A 57 -5.29 8.73 6.85
C VAL A 57 -6.79 8.96 7.01
N ASN A 58 -7.59 7.90 7.17
CA ASN A 58 -9.02 8.03 7.42
C ASN A 58 -9.30 8.84 8.70
N ALA A 59 -8.62 8.51 9.80
CA ALA A 59 -8.73 9.24 11.05
C ALA A 59 -8.34 10.73 10.90
N ALA A 60 -7.26 11.04 10.17
CA ALA A 60 -6.87 12.43 9.87
C ALA A 60 -7.99 13.17 9.10
N CYS A 61 -8.52 12.55 8.04
CA CYS A 61 -9.60 13.12 7.22
C CYS A 61 -10.87 13.42 8.03
N GLN A 62 -11.20 12.61 9.04
CA GLN A 62 -12.37 12.86 9.90
C GLN A 62 -12.23 14.10 10.80
N THR A 63 -11.03 14.68 10.91
CA THR A 63 -10.75 15.85 11.76
C THR A 63 -10.57 17.14 10.97
N VAL A 64 -10.85 17.15 9.67
CA VAL A 64 -10.85 18.34 8.81
C VAL A 64 -12.23 18.52 8.16
N PRO A 65 -12.65 19.76 7.86
CA PRO A 65 -13.84 19.99 7.04
C PRO A 65 -13.71 19.34 5.65
N SER A 66 -14.82 18.91 5.04
CA SER A 66 -14.82 18.15 3.78
C SER A 66 -14.19 18.88 2.59
N GLN A 67 -14.14 20.21 2.61
CA GLN A 67 -13.48 21.03 1.59
C GLN A 67 -11.94 21.00 1.65
N TYR A 68 -11.34 20.32 2.63
CA TYR A 68 -9.88 20.20 2.75
C TYR A 68 -9.39 18.90 2.09
N LEU A 69 -8.57 19.07 1.06
CA LEU A 69 -8.01 18.00 0.24
C LEU A 69 -6.64 17.60 0.78
N LEU A 70 -6.45 16.30 1.03
CA LEU A 70 -5.16 15.76 1.43
C LEU A 70 -4.17 15.88 0.26
N TYR A 71 -3.02 16.52 0.49
CA TYR A 71 -1.99 16.67 -0.54
C TYR A 71 -0.64 16.04 -0.14
N SER A 72 -0.42 15.76 1.14
CA SER A 72 0.83 15.20 1.62
C SER A 72 0.60 14.33 2.86
N VAL A 73 1.24 13.16 2.88
CA VAL A 73 1.38 12.33 4.07
C VAL A 73 2.84 11.88 4.19
N THR A 74 3.46 12.08 5.35
CA THR A 74 4.81 11.57 5.64
C THR A 74 4.79 10.84 6.97
N GLY A 75 5.54 9.76 7.12
CA GLY A 75 5.50 9.00 8.37
C GLY A 75 6.58 7.95 8.52
N GLN A 76 6.55 7.30 9.68
CA GLN A 76 7.51 6.28 10.10
C GLN A 76 6.75 5.06 10.63
N PHE A 77 7.18 3.87 10.19
CA PHE A 77 6.82 2.60 10.79
C PHE A 77 7.77 2.33 11.96
N LEU A 78 7.25 2.36 13.18
CA LEU A 78 8.05 2.27 14.41
C LEU A 78 8.06 0.85 14.98
N ALA A 79 6.98 0.10 14.79
CA ALA A 79 6.88 -1.27 15.29
C ALA A 79 5.88 -2.12 14.51
N PRO A 80 6.05 -3.46 14.49
CA PRO A 80 5.09 -4.34 13.84
C PRO A 80 3.70 -4.25 14.49
N VAL A 81 2.70 -4.32 13.64
CA VAL A 81 1.28 -4.37 14.00
C VAL A 81 0.83 -5.84 13.96
N SER A 82 0.18 -6.32 15.02
CA SER A 82 -0.44 -7.65 15.05
C SER A 82 -1.77 -7.67 14.29
N THR A 83 -2.11 -8.80 13.67
CA THR A 83 -3.43 -9.01 13.04
C THR A 83 -4.54 -9.38 14.01
N GLU A 84 -4.23 -9.52 15.30
CA GLU A 84 -5.20 -10.04 16.28
C GLU A 84 -6.01 -8.96 16.99
N ARG A 85 -5.63 -7.69 16.82
CA ARG A 85 -6.19 -6.55 17.56
C ARG A 85 -6.44 -5.37 16.64
N THR A 86 -7.43 -4.56 16.97
CA THR A 86 -7.72 -3.30 16.31
C THR A 86 -6.62 -2.26 16.57
N LEU A 87 -6.64 -1.19 15.77
CA LEU A 87 -5.71 -0.07 15.86
C LEU A 87 -6.39 1.11 16.54
N THR A 88 -5.66 1.81 17.41
CA THR A 88 -6.11 3.07 17.99
C THR A 88 -5.35 4.21 17.33
N CYS A 89 -6.07 5.24 16.90
CA CYS A 89 -5.53 6.43 16.24
C CYS A 89 -5.77 7.64 17.14
N SER A 90 -4.69 8.30 17.57
CA SER A 90 -4.77 9.60 18.25
C SER A 90 -4.40 10.69 17.25
N VAL A 91 -5.30 11.64 17.03
CA VAL A 91 -5.11 12.73 16.07
C VAL A 91 -4.84 14.04 16.82
N ARG A 92 -3.67 14.64 16.59
CA ARG A 92 -3.34 15.98 17.06
C ARG A 92 -3.54 16.99 15.94
N ARG A 93 -4.34 18.01 16.19
CA ARG A 93 -4.52 19.17 15.28
C ARG A 93 -3.35 20.13 15.47
N LEU A 94 -2.42 20.15 14.52
CA LEU A 94 -1.22 20.99 14.61
C LEU A 94 -1.44 22.39 14.02
N ARG A 95 -2.25 22.48 12.98
CA ARG A 95 -2.51 23.73 12.26
C ARG A 95 -3.90 23.72 11.66
N ASP A 96 -4.59 24.84 11.78
CA ASP A 96 -5.84 25.15 11.10
C ASP A 96 -5.81 26.63 10.70
N THR A 97 -5.73 26.89 9.40
CA THR A 97 -5.75 28.23 8.83
C THR A 97 -6.93 28.37 7.88
N ARG A 98 -7.02 29.49 7.13
CA ARG A 98 -8.05 29.65 6.09
C ARG A 98 -7.89 28.67 4.93
N THR A 99 -6.66 28.27 4.62
CA THR A 99 -6.30 27.51 3.40
C THR A 99 -5.63 26.19 3.67
N PHE A 100 -4.96 26.03 4.81
CA PHE A 100 -4.20 24.81 5.15
C PHE A 100 -4.59 24.26 6.52
N ALA A 101 -4.57 22.93 6.62
CA ALA A 101 -4.68 22.20 7.87
C ALA A 101 -3.57 21.14 7.96
N THR A 102 -3.08 20.88 9.16
CA THR A 102 -2.07 19.83 9.42
C THR A 102 -2.50 18.99 10.60
N ARG A 103 -2.39 17.67 10.46
CA ARG A 103 -2.69 16.66 11.49
C ARG A 103 -1.47 15.79 11.73
N GLN A 104 -1.18 15.51 12.99
CA GLN A 104 -0.31 14.39 13.36
C GLN A 104 -1.19 13.24 13.82
N VAL A 105 -0.94 12.03 13.35
CA VAL A 105 -1.67 10.84 13.80
C VAL A 105 -0.69 9.83 14.36
N GLU A 106 -0.96 9.34 15.56
CA GLU A 106 -0.25 8.23 16.18
C GLU A 106 -1.12 6.98 16.11
N ILE A 107 -0.59 5.92 15.52
CA ILE A 107 -1.20 4.58 15.55
C ILE A 107 -0.59 3.79 16.69
N THR A 108 -1.43 3.36 17.62
CA THR A 108 -1.05 2.49 18.72
C THR A 108 -1.84 1.19 18.71
N GLN A 109 -1.27 0.15 19.34
CA GLN A 109 -1.92 -1.13 19.50
C GLN A 109 -1.70 -1.70 20.90
N ALA A 110 -2.78 -2.16 21.53
CA ALA A 110 -2.72 -2.87 22.81
C ALA A 110 -1.91 -4.17 22.69
N GLN A 111 -1.14 -4.49 23.72
CA GLN A 111 -0.29 -5.67 23.81
C GLN A 111 -0.90 -6.72 24.76
N THR A 112 -0.34 -7.94 24.78
CA THR A 112 -0.79 -9.03 25.67
C THR A 112 -0.58 -8.72 27.16
N ASP A 113 0.45 -7.94 27.48
CA ASP A 113 0.81 -7.50 28.84
C ASP A 113 0.04 -6.25 29.30
N LYS A 114 -1.03 -5.88 28.57
CA LYS A 114 -1.84 -4.67 28.79
C LYS A 114 -1.10 -3.34 28.57
N THR A 115 0.13 -3.36 28.07
CA THR A 115 0.80 -2.14 27.60
C THR A 115 0.25 -1.71 26.24
N THR A 116 0.58 -0.49 25.84
CA THR A 116 0.27 0.04 24.51
C THR A 116 1.58 0.30 23.78
N ARG A 117 1.65 -0.12 22.52
CA ARG A 117 2.81 0.10 21.66
C ARG A 117 2.48 1.13 20.60
N LEU A 118 3.36 2.12 20.42
CA LEU A 118 3.33 3.02 19.30
C LEU A 118 3.89 2.31 18.06
N CYS A 119 3.08 2.19 17.02
CA CYS A 119 3.39 1.42 15.82
C CYS A 119 3.72 2.31 14.62
N MET A 120 3.11 3.49 14.51
CA MET A 120 3.34 4.42 13.40
C MET A 120 3.01 5.85 13.84
N ILE A 121 3.74 6.82 13.27
CA ILE A 121 3.38 8.24 13.32
C ILE A 121 3.29 8.77 11.89
N ILE A 122 2.27 9.57 11.60
CA ILE A 122 2.18 10.34 10.35
C ILE A 122 1.95 11.83 10.60
N LEU A 123 2.41 12.64 9.66
CA LEU A 123 1.92 13.99 9.42
C LEU A 123 1.10 13.98 8.13
N ALA A 124 -0.11 14.51 8.20
CA ALA A 124 -1.04 14.64 7.08
C ALA A 124 -1.37 16.13 6.88
N ASP A 125 -1.10 16.64 5.67
CA ASP A 125 -1.37 18.02 5.31
C ASP A 125 -2.49 18.12 4.28
N PHE A 126 -3.32 19.14 4.49
CA PHE A 126 -4.50 19.39 3.69
C PHE A 126 -4.54 20.84 3.20
N GLN A 127 -5.09 21.03 2.02
CA GLN A 127 -5.34 22.33 1.40
C GLN A 127 -6.82 22.46 1.07
N LYS A 128 -7.41 23.62 1.34
CA LYS A 128 -8.79 23.91 0.94
C LYS A 128 -8.92 23.83 -0.60
N GLU A 129 -9.98 23.20 -1.07
CA GLU A 129 -10.30 23.12 -2.50
C GLU A 129 -10.61 24.50 -3.12
N GLY A 130 -10.52 24.59 -4.44
CA GLY A 130 -10.85 25.80 -5.21
C GLY A 130 -9.71 26.81 -5.36
N GLU A 131 -8.51 26.50 -4.89
CA GLU A 131 -7.31 27.30 -5.14
C GLU A 131 -6.90 27.21 -6.62
N ARG A 132 -6.50 28.35 -7.22
CA ARG A 132 -6.13 28.42 -8.65
C ARG A 132 -4.71 27.93 -8.86
N ALA A 133 -4.51 27.02 -9.81
CA ALA A 133 -3.19 26.63 -10.26
C ALA A 133 -2.60 27.70 -11.18
N MET A 134 -1.35 28.12 -10.92
CA MET A 134 -0.58 28.96 -11.85
C MET A 134 -0.06 28.14 -13.04
N LEU A 135 0.34 26.89 -12.77
CA LEU A 135 0.89 25.95 -13.74
C LEU A 135 0.34 24.55 -13.43
N SER A 136 0.12 23.76 -14.48
CA SER A 136 -0.30 22.35 -14.38
C SER A 136 0.55 21.52 -15.33
N TYR A 137 1.38 20.62 -14.79
CA TYR A 137 2.24 19.72 -15.55
C TYR A 137 2.55 18.46 -14.74
N SER A 138 2.90 17.38 -15.42
CA SER A 138 3.43 16.16 -14.80
C SER A 138 4.31 15.39 -15.77
N THR A 139 5.26 14.62 -15.25
CA THR A 139 6.05 13.68 -16.07
C THR A 139 5.18 12.51 -16.56
N PRO A 140 5.41 11.96 -17.76
CA PRO A 140 4.90 10.64 -18.11
C PRO A 140 5.62 9.54 -17.29
N PRO A 141 5.13 8.28 -17.32
CA PRO A 141 5.87 7.12 -16.83
C PRO A 141 7.21 6.94 -17.56
N ASP A 142 8.14 6.18 -16.97
CA ASP A 142 9.48 5.97 -17.57
C ASP A 142 9.44 5.12 -18.85
N ARG A 143 8.33 4.42 -19.09
CA ARG A 143 8.10 3.58 -20.27
C ARG A 143 6.66 3.71 -20.78
N THR A 144 6.47 3.33 -22.03
CA THR A 144 5.14 3.05 -22.56
C THR A 144 4.67 1.70 -22.05
N TYR A 145 3.50 1.68 -21.42
CA TYR A 145 2.86 0.45 -20.93
C TYR A 145 1.60 0.15 -21.72
N SER A 146 1.32 -1.14 -21.91
CA SER A 146 0.08 -1.58 -22.52
C SER A 146 -1.16 -1.10 -21.74
N PRO A 147 -2.29 -0.82 -22.41
CA PRO A 147 -3.53 -0.42 -21.74
C PRO A 147 -4.12 -1.59 -20.92
N PRO A 148 -5.02 -1.32 -19.95
CA PRO A 148 -5.52 -2.36 -19.04
C PRO A 148 -6.28 -3.47 -19.76
N GLU A 149 -6.86 -3.21 -20.94
CA GLU A 149 -7.56 -4.21 -21.76
C GLU A 149 -6.61 -5.25 -22.38
N ALA A 150 -5.33 -4.90 -22.56
CA ALA A 150 -4.28 -5.81 -23.04
C ALA A 150 -3.48 -6.46 -21.90
N CYS A 151 -3.73 -6.06 -20.66
CA CYS A 151 -3.05 -6.57 -19.47
C CYS A 151 -3.80 -7.76 -18.87
N ARG A 152 -3.07 -8.63 -18.17
CA ARG A 152 -3.61 -9.85 -17.56
C ARG A 152 -3.62 -9.75 -16.04
N THR A 153 -4.59 -10.39 -15.39
CA THR A 153 -4.63 -10.52 -13.94
C THR A 153 -3.50 -11.42 -13.44
N PRO A 154 -3.03 -11.26 -12.19
CA PRO A 154 -2.06 -12.19 -11.59
C PRO A 154 -2.51 -13.66 -11.65
N GLN A 155 -3.82 -13.92 -11.52
CA GLN A 155 -4.40 -15.27 -11.60
C GLN A 155 -4.23 -15.88 -13.00
N GLU A 156 -4.49 -15.12 -14.06
CA GLU A 156 -4.31 -15.58 -15.44
C GLU A 156 -2.84 -15.82 -15.76
N ILE A 157 -1.95 -14.92 -15.32
CA ILE A 157 -0.50 -15.05 -15.51
C ILE A 157 0.03 -16.30 -14.79
N GLY A 158 -0.29 -16.46 -13.50
CA GLY A 158 0.15 -17.60 -12.70
C GLY A 158 -0.36 -18.93 -13.28
N THR A 159 -1.62 -18.99 -13.70
CA THR A 159 -2.19 -20.18 -14.36
C THR A 159 -1.45 -20.56 -15.64
N ASP A 160 -1.08 -19.58 -16.48
CA ASP A 160 -0.29 -19.81 -17.69
C ASP A 160 1.13 -20.28 -17.37
N MET A 161 1.79 -19.65 -16.40
CA MET A 161 3.14 -20.04 -15.98
C MET A 161 3.19 -21.45 -15.42
N VAL A 162 2.17 -21.88 -14.66
CA VAL A 162 2.04 -23.27 -14.19
C VAL A 162 1.90 -24.23 -15.37
N LYS A 163 1.00 -23.94 -16.33
CA LYS A 163 0.82 -24.77 -17.53
C LYS A 163 2.10 -24.92 -18.36
N ARG A 164 2.93 -23.86 -18.39
CA ARG A 164 4.22 -23.85 -19.10
C ARG A 164 5.39 -24.42 -18.30
N GLY A 165 5.16 -24.84 -17.04
CA GLY A 165 6.21 -25.36 -16.15
C GLY A 165 7.19 -24.30 -15.65
N VAL A 166 6.87 -23.01 -15.79
CA VAL A 166 7.70 -21.88 -15.29
C VAL A 166 7.51 -21.68 -13.78
N LEU A 167 6.31 -21.95 -13.28
CA LEU A 167 5.94 -21.84 -11.86
C LEU A 167 5.36 -23.17 -11.39
N THR A 168 5.64 -23.57 -10.15
CA THR A 168 4.99 -24.75 -9.55
C THR A 168 3.58 -24.41 -9.06
N GLU A 169 2.68 -25.39 -8.98
CA GLU A 169 1.36 -25.21 -8.37
C GLU A 169 1.46 -24.71 -6.92
N GLU A 170 2.45 -25.22 -6.18
CA GLU A 170 2.72 -24.80 -4.81
C GLU A 170 3.11 -23.32 -4.73
N ALA A 171 4.06 -22.86 -5.56
CA ALA A 171 4.47 -21.47 -5.58
C ALA A 171 3.30 -20.54 -5.98
N PHE A 172 2.46 -20.96 -6.93
CA PHE A 172 1.26 -20.20 -7.31
C PHE A 172 0.21 -20.12 -6.18
N SER A 173 0.02 -21.21 -5.44
CA SER A 173 -0.87 -21.25 -4.27
C SER A 173 -0.35 -20.34 -3.14
N GLN A 174 0.96 -20.38 -2.87
CA GLN A 174 1.61 -19.51 -1.90
C GLN A 174 1.46 -18.02 -2.29
N TYR A 175 1.67 -17.68 -3.57
CA TYR A 175 1.44 -16.32 -4.08
C TYR A 175 0.01 -15.85 -3.81
N THR A 176 -0.96 -16.68 -4.19
CA THR A 176 -2.39 -16.37 -4.07
C THR A 176 -2.75 -16.09 -2.61
N THR A 177 -2.16 -16.85 -1.68
CA THR A 177 -2.34 -16.66 -0.25
C THR A 177 -1.71 -15.34 0.22
N LEU A 178 -0.43 -15.10 -0.11
CA LEU A 178 0.35 -13.94 0.35
C LEU A 178 -0.21 -12.60 -0.15
N PHE A 179 -0.85 -12.57 -1.32
CA PHE A 179 -1.39 -11.36 -1.94
C PHE A 179 -2.92 -11.33 -2.01
N SER A 180 -3.60 -12.24 -1.28
CA SER A 180 -5.06 -12.32 -1.21
C SER A 180 -5.71 -11.01 -0.73
N LEU A 181 -5.06 -10.28 0.18
CA LEU A 181 -5.53 -9.00 0.71
C LEU A 181 -5.73 -7.95 -0.40
N ILE A 182 -4.71 -7.72 -1.22
CA ILE A 182 -4.81 -6.78 -2.36
C ILE A 182 -5.79 -7.32 -3.40
N ALA A 183 -5.75 -8.61 -3.71
CA ALA A 183 -6.64 -9.21 -4.70
C ALA A 183 -8.13 -9.09 -4.31
N ARG A 184 -8.45 -9.09 -3.02
CA ARG A 184 -9.80 -8.89 -2.51
C ARG A 184 -10.29 -7.46 -2.73
N PHE A 185 -9.43 -6.46 -2.56
CA PHE A 185 -9.86 -5.05 -2.58
C PHE A 185 -9.65 -4.37 -3.92
N PHE A 186 -8.70 -4.84 -4.73
CA PHE A 186 -8.35 -4.25 -6.01
C PHE A 186 -8.48 -5.26 -7.14
N GLU A 187 -8.99 -4.80 -8.27
CA GLU A 187 -8.70 -5.42 -9.55
C GLU A 187 -7.34 -4.91 -10.00
N THR A 188 -6.39 -5.82 -10.19
CA THR A 188 -5.06 -5.49 -10.71
C THR A 188 -4.80 -6.24 -12.00
N ARG A 189 -4.18 -5.58 -12.97
CA ARG A 189 -3.73 -6.17 -14.23
C ARG A 189 -2.28 -5.79 -14.46
N GLN A 190 -1.42 -6.80 -14.55
CA GLN A 190 0.02 -6.58 -14.70
C GLN A 190 0.32 -6.20 -16.14
N THR A 191 1.14 -5.17 -16.30
CA THR A 191 1.62 -4.75 -17.62
C THR A 191 2.62 -5.80 -18.14
N PRO A 192 2.55 -6.21 -19.41
CA PRO A 192 3.49 -7.16 -19.97
C PRO A 192 4.92 -6.60 -20.01
N GLU A 193 5.11 -5.28 -19.98
CA GLU A 193 6.43 -4.64 -19.98
C GLU A 193 7.09 -4.65 -18.59
N GLY A 194 6.32 -4.80 -17.51
CA GLY A 194 6.80 -4.72 -16.13
C GLY A 194 7.49 -5.99 -15.63
N VAL A 195 8.62 -5.83 -14.93
CA VAL A 195 9.43 -6.95 -14.40
C VAL A 195 8.62 -7.88 -13.50
N SER A 196 7.90 -7.32 -12.51
CA SER A 196 7.11 -8.10 -11.55
C SER A 196 6.00 -8.93 -12.20
N GLY A 197 5.44 -8.48 -13.33
CA GLY A 197 4.45 -9.26 -14.08
C GLY A 197 5.07 -10.44 -14.81
N GLN A 198 6.27 -10.26 -15.34
CA GLN A 198 7.00 -11.29 -16.11
C GLN A 198 7.60 -12.37 -15.21
N ASN A 199 8.14 -12.03 -14.04
CA ASN A 199 8.76 -13.00 -13.14
C ASN A 199 7.90 -13.33 -11.89
N PHE A 200 6.64 -12.92 -11.90
CA PHE A 200 5.68 -13.18 -10.83
C PHE A 200 6.16 -12.70 -9.46
N ASN A 201 6.55 -11.42 -9.40
CA ASN A 201 7.17 -10.77 -8.24
C ASN A 201 8.45 -11.47 -7.73
N GLY A 202 9.19 -12.10 -8.65
CA GLY A 202 10.42 -12.83 -8.35
C GLY A 202 10.22 -14.28 -7.89
N MET A 203 8.99 -14.79 -7.83
CA MET A 203 8.76 -16.21 -7.54
C MET A 203 9.21 -17.12 -8.68
N ALA A 204 9.09 -16.67 -9.93
CA ALA A 204 9.65 -17.36 -11.08
C ALA A 204 11.14 -17.00 -11.23
N LYS A 205 11.96 -17.43 -10.27
CA LYS A 205 13.36 -16.97 -10.05
C LYS A 205 14.24 -17.03 -11.30
N ALA A 206 14.06 -18.05 -12.15
CA ALA A 206 14.85 -18.26 -13.36
C ALA A 206 14.18 -17.76 -14.66
N HIS A 207 13.00 -17.14 -14.57
CA HIS A 207 12.29 -16.66 -15.75
C HIS A 207 12.87 -15.31 -16.19
N PRO A 208 13.41 -15.20 -17.43
CA PRO A 208 14.01 -13.96 -17.89
C PRO A 208 12.95 -12.87 -18.06
N THR A 209 13.39 -11.62 -17.94
CA THR A 209 12.56 -10.45 -18.21
C THR A 209 13.13 -9.61 -19.34
N GLY A 210 12.27 -8.86 -20.02
CA GLY A 210 12.68 -7.90 -21.06
C GLY A 210 13.55 -6.75 -20.54
N GLN A 211 13.81 -6.68 -19.24
CA GLN A 211 14.60 -5.63 -18.59
C GLN A 211 15.88 -6.16 -17.92
N ASP A 212 16.24 -7.44 -18.09
CA ASP A 212 17.39 -8.05 -17.40
C ASP A 212 18.75 -7.42 -17.77
N ALA A 213 18.88 -6.88 -18.99
CA ALA A 213 20.08 -6.18 -19.43
C ALA A 213 20.23 -4.78 -18.80
N LEU A 214 19.18 -4.25 -18.17
CA LEU A 214 19.19 -2.93 -17.57
C LEU A 214 19.78 -2.95 -16.16
N PRO A 215 20.48 -1.88 -15.75
CA PRO A 215 20.86 -1.72 -14.35
C PRO A 215 19.60 -1.72 -13.48
N LEU A 216 19.72 -2.20 -12.24
CA LEU A 216 18.59 -2.38 -11.32
C LEU A 216 17.73 -1.12 -11.18
N THR A 217 18.35 0.06 -11.16
CA THR A 217 17.67 1.36 -11.03
C THR A 217 17.01 1.87 -12.32
N ALA A 218 17.19 1.20 -13.46
CA ALA A 218 16.48 1.48 -14.70
C ALA A 218 15.36 0.46 -15.00
N ARG A 219 15.20 -0.54 -14.12
CA ARG A 219 14.10 -1.51 -14.20
C ARG A 219 12.83 -0.90 -13.62
N THR A 220 11.69 -1.27 -14.21
CA THR A 220 10.37 -0.85 -13.74
C THR A 220 9.41 -2.03 -13.69
N SER A 221 8.54 -2.02 -12.69
CA SER A 221 7.31 -2.82 -12.69
C SER A 221 6.13 -1.88 -12.85
N ALA A 222 5.05 -2.32 -13.49
CA ALA A 222 3.84 -1.53 -13.52
C ALA A 222 2.59 -2.40 -13.56
N ASP A 223 1.53 -1.90 -12.93
CA ASP A 223 0.20 -2.50 -12.97
C ASP A 223 -0.89 -1.45 -13.16
N TRP A 224 -1.96 -1.87 -13.81
CA TRP A 224 -3.22 -1.16 -13.78
C TRP A 224 -4.00 -1.61 -12.56
N LEU A 225 -4.54 -0.66 -11.81
CA LEU A 225 -5.34 -0.95 -10.62
C LEU A 225 -6.59 -0.08 -10.55
N ARG A 226 -7.63 -0.64 -9.94
CA ARG A 226 -8.82 0.07 -9.45
C ARG A 226 -9.42 -0.67 -8.26
N VAL A 227 -10.07 0.04 -7.35
CA VAL A 227 -10.80 -0.60 -6.25
C VAL A 227 -12.01 -1.37 -6.81
N ARG A 228 -12.33 -2.53 -6.22
CA ARG A 228 -13.46 -3.37 -6.66
C ARG A 228 -14.83 -2.87 -6.22
N HIS A 229 -14.87 -2.11 -5.13
CA HIS A 229 -16.11 -1.69 -4.48
C HIS A 229 -16.18 -0.16 -4.43
N PRO A 230 -17.39 0.43 -4.56
CA PRO A 230 -17.57 1.86 -4.52
C PRO A 230 -16.98 2.53 -3.27
N MET A 231 -16.45 3.74 -3.45
CA MET A 231 -16.00 4.62 -2.37
C MET A 231 -16.92 5.84 -2.33
N HIS A 232 -17.65 6.01 -1.23
CA HIS A 232 -18.68 7.03 -1.13
C HIS A 232 -18.16 8.34 -0.54
N ARG A 233 -17.01 8.31 0.13
CA ARG A 233 -16.41 9.49 0.76
C ARG A 233 -14.99 9.68 0.27
N ARG A 234 -14.61 10.94 0.09
CA ARG A 234 -13.23 11.31 -0.26
C ARG A 234 -12.19 10.84 0.76
N SER A 235 -12.58 10.73 2.04
CA SER A 235 -11.74 10.13 3.08
C SER A 235 -11.42 8.66 2.80
N GLU A 236 -12.37 7.91 2.24
CA GLU A 236 -12.19 6.51 1.86
C GLU A 236 -11.26 6.40 0.66
N GLU A 237 -11.37 7.32 -0.31
CA GLU A 237 -10.45 7.39 -1.45
C GLU A 237 -9.01 7.67 -1.01
N TYR A 238 -8.77 8.73 -0.22
CA TYR A 238 -7.41 9.06 0.25
C TYR A 238 -6.80 7.95 1.11
N ALA A 239 -7.59 7.35 1.98
CA ALA A 239 -7.15 6.23 2.80
C ALA A 239 -6.88 4.97 1.95
N GLY A 240 -7.70 4.71 0.93
CA GLY A 240 -7.50 3.62 -0.02
C GLY A 240 -6.28 3.83 -0.92
N LEU A 241 -6.00 5.09 -1.31
CA LEU A 241 -4.80 5.48 -2.03
C LEU A 241 -3.54 5.22 -1.21
N ALA A 242 -3.54 5.66 0.05
CA ALA A 242 -2.44 5.41 0.96
C ALA A 242 -2.24 3.91 1.22
N PHE A 243 -3.34 3.15 1.34
CA PHE A 243 -3.31 1.69 1.44
C PHE A 243 -2.66 1.03 0.21
N VAL A 244 -2.98 1.44 -1.01
CA VAL A 244 -2.47 0.74 -2.21
C VAL A 244 -1.06 1.18 -2.61
N LEU A 245 -0.68 2.43 -2.36
CA LEU A 245 0.65 2.93 -2.72
C LEU A 245 1.77 2.35 -1.85
N ASP A 246 1.48 1.89 -0.62
CA ASP A 246 2.45 1.18 0.24
C ASP A 246 2.79 -0.24 -0.27
N ALA A 247 2.01 -0.78 -1.22
CA ALA A 247 2.17 -2.17 -1.63
C ALA A 247 3.41 -2.34 -2.52
N PHE A 248 4.09 -3.47 -2.35
CA PHE A 248 5.25 -3.95 -3.14
C PHE A 248 6.56 -3.18 -2.96
N LEU A 249 6.55 -1.94 -2.47
CA LEU A 249 7.74 -1.08 -2.41
C LEU A 249 8.92 -1.65 -1.61
N SER A 250 8.67 -2.33 -0.48
CA SER A 250 9.75 -2.83 0.38
C SER A 250 10.55 -4.01 -0.19
N PHE A 251 9.91 -4.82 -1.05
CA PHE A 251 10.55 -6.00 -1.65
C PHE A 251 10.72 -5.88 -3.17
N LEU A 252 10.35 -4.74 -3.77
CA LEU A 252 10.55 -4.46 -5.19
C LEU A 252 11.98 -4.75 -5.68
N PRO A 253 13.06 -4.41 -4.94
CA PRO A 253 14.43 -4.72 -5.38
C PRO A 253 14.70 -6.24 -5.50
N LEU A 254 14.03 -7.06 -4.69
CA LEU A 254 14.11 -8.53 -4.81
C LEU A 254 13.42 -8.98 -6.09
N ALA A 255 12.18 -8.55 -6.30
CA ALA A 255 11.42 -8.87 -7.51
C ALA A 255 12.18 -8.43 -8.77
N HIS A 256 12.79 -7.24 -8.75
CA HIS A 256 13.61 -6.73 -9.84
C HIS A 256 14.93 -7.49 -10.04
N SER A 257 15.29 -8.39 -9.14
CA SER A 257 16.54 -9.18 -9.17
C SER A 257 16.28 -10.70 -9.26
N GLY A 258 15.07 -11.12 -9.62
CA GLY A 258 14.73 -12.56 -9.69
C GLY A 258 14.70 -13.26 -8.33
N MET A 259 14.54 -12.50 -7.25
CA MET A 259 14.43 -12.98 -5.88
C MET A 259 13.03 -12.74 -5.33
N PHE A 260 12.62 -13.53 -4.34
CA PHE A 260 11.36 -13.38 -3.64
C PHE A 260 11.58 -13.10 -2.14
N LEU A 261 10.50 -12.81 -1.42
CA LEU A 261 10.51 -12.49 0.02
C LEU A 261 11.23 -13.55 0.87
N ASP A 262 11.19 -14.81 0.44
CA ASP A 262 11.85 -15.92 1.11
C ASP A 262 13.38 -15.92 0.96
N ASP A 263 13.95 -15.12 0.07
CA ASP A 263 15.41 -14.95 -0.09
C ASP A 263 16.00 -13.95 0.91
N ALA A 264 15.17 -13.07 1.48
CA ALA A 264 15.60 -12.06 2.45
C ALA A 264 15.57 -12.58 3.90
N GLY A 265 16.51 -12.12 4.72
CA GLY A 265 16.48 -12.31 6.18
C GLY A 265 15.63 -11.26 6.89
N ALA A 266 15.58 -10.03 6.35
CA ALA A 266 14.68 -8.99 6.79
C ALA A 266 14.27 -8.11 5.60
N CYS A 267 12.98 -7.87 5.46
CA CYS A 267 12.39 -7.02 4.44
C CYS A 267 11.20 -6.28 5.06
N ALA A 268 11.32 -4.97 5.26
CA ALA A 268 10.27 -4.20 5.94
C ALA A 268 10.36 -2.71 5.64
N SER A 269 9.20 -2.06 5.69
CA SER A 269 9.01 -0.62 5.63
C SER A 269 9.66 0.11 6.82
N LEU A 270 10.38 1.24 6.60
CA LEU A 270 10.89 2.12 7.66
C LEU A 270 10.15 3.46 7.70
N ASP A 271 10.15 4.18 6.58
CA ASP A 271 9.45 5.46 6.43
C ASP A 271 8.62 5.45 5.15
N PHE A 272 7.86 6.51 4.93
CA PHE A 272 7.18 6.76 3.68
C PHE A 272 6.87 8.25 3.51
N SER A 273 6.72 8.65 2.25
CA SER A 273 6.28 9.99 1.88
C SER A 273 5.36 9.90 0.65
N MET A 274 4.07 10.17 0.85
CA MET A 274 3.04 10.22 -0.17
C MET A 274 2.71 11.67 -0.54
N ARG A 275 2.55 11.96 -1.84
CA ARG A 275 2.01 13.23 -2.34
C ARG A 275 0.83 12.97 -3.25
N VAL A 276 -0.17 13.84 -3.19
CA VAL A 276 -1.34 13.82 -4.06
C VAL A 276 -1.38 15.13 -4.83
N PHE A 277 -1.43 15.04 -6.16
CA PHE A 277 -1.33 16.19 -7.07
C PHE A 277 -2.65 16.55 -7.73
N ALA A 278 -3.57 15.57 -7.85
CA ALA A 278 -4.87 15.75 -8.48
C ALA A 278 -5.99 15.78 -7.43
N ALA A 279 -6.97 16.66 -7.63
CA ALA A 279 -8.18 16.69 -6.81
C ALA A 279 -9.17 15.59 -7.24
N GLU A 280 -9.40 15.44 -8.54
CA GLU A 280 -10.40 14.51 -9.09
C GLU A 280 -9.70 13.37 -9.82
N TRP A 281 -9.77 12.16 -9.26
CA TRP A 281 -9.11 10.97 -9.82
C TRP A 281 -9.91 9.70 -9.53
N GLY A 282 -10.47 9.57 -8.33
CA GLY A 282 -11.42 8.53 -7.92
C GLY A 282 -10.88 7.10 -8.02
N LEU A 283 -10.65 6.42 -6.89
CA LEU A 283 -9.94 5.12 -6.87
C LEU A 283 -10.66 3.98 -7.63
N GLU A 284 -11.93 4.18 -7.98
CA GLU A 284 -12.74 3.27 -8.81
C GLU A 284 -12.33 3.29 -10.30
N ASN A 285 -11.70 4.37 -10.73
CA ASN A 285 -11.15 4.50 -12.08
C ASN A 285 -9.85 3.69 -12.21
N TRP A 286 -9.56 3.28 -13.45
CA TRP A 286 -8.28 2.66 -13.77
C TRP A 286 -7.13 3.66 -13.63
N HIS A 287 -6.13 3.27 -12.85
CA HIS A 287 -4.88 4.00 -12.69
C HIS A 287 -3.70 3.11 -13.07
N LEU A 288 -2.75 3.67 -13.79
CA LEU A 288 -1.45 3.02 -14.02
C LEU A 288 -0.56 3.35 -12.83
N ARG A 289 -0.02 2.35 -12.16
CA ARG A 289 1.01 2.51 -11.14
C ARG A 289 2.32 1.93 -11.64
N GLU A 290 3.36 2.75 -11.63
CA GLU A 290 4.74 2.34 -11.90
C GLU A 290 5.52 2.27 -10.58
N LEU A 291 6.33 1.23 -10.43
CA LEU A 291 7.17 0.94 -9.28
C LEU A 291 8.63 0.90 -9.73
N LYS A 292 9.49 1.61 -9.03
CA LYS A 292 10.92 1.72 -9.34
C LYS A 292 11.78 1.67 -8.09
N THR A 293 12.96 1.08 -8.22
CA THR A 293 14.02 1.14 -7.21
C THR A 293 15.04 2.22 -7.55
N VAL A 294 15.47 2.98 -6.56
CA VAL A 294 16.30 4.18 -6.75
C VAL A 294 17.70 3.99 -6.17
N ALA A 295 17.81 3.44 -4.96
CA ALA A 295 19.09 3.21 -4.30
C ALA A 295 19.02 2.05 -3.31
N GLY A 296 20.17 1.43 -3.03
CA GLY A 296 20.31 0.42 -1.98
C GLY A 296 21.73 0.38 -1.42
N ALA A 297 21.86 0.45 -0.11
CA ALA A 297 23.12 0.40 0.63
C ALA A 297 22.86 0.14 2.12
N ASP A 298 23.85 -0.41 2.84
CA ASP A 298 23.82 -0.64 4.29
C ASP A 298 22.59 -1.41 4.80
N GLY A 299 22.15 -2.41 4.02
CA GLY A 299 20.98 -3.21 4.35
C GLY A 299 19.66 -2.43 4.30
N ARG A 300 19.61 -1.36 3.50
CA ARG A 300 18.43 -0.53 3.23
C ARG A 300 18.25 -0.32 1.73
N THR A 301 17.02 -0.01 1.33
CA THR A 301 16.66 0.36 -0.04
C THR A 301 15.71 1.55 -0.07
N TYR A 302 15.74 2.30 -1.17
CA TYR A 302 14.87 3.43 -1.46
C TYR A 302 14.09 3.15 -2.74
N THR A 303 12.76 3.14 -2.66
CA THR A 303 11.86 2.79 -3.77
C THR A 303 10.73 3.82 -3.92
N GLU A 304 10.15 3.89 -5.11
CA GLU A 304 9.08 4.83 -5.46
C GLU A 304 7.94 4.14 -6.22
N ALA A 305 6.70 4.49 -5.86
CA ALA A 305 5.49 4.24 -6.62
C ALA A 305 4.97 5.57 -7.18
N ARG A 306 4.70 5.63 -8.48
CA ARG A 306 4.03 6.76 -9.13
C ARG A 306 2.74 6.27 -9.78
N MET A 307 1.67 7.05 -9.71
CA MET A 307 0.35 6.65 -10.18
C MET A 307 -0.27 7.71 -11.07
N TRP A 308 -0.71 7.32 -12.27
CA TRP A 308 -1.35 8.17 -13.27
C TRP A 308 -2.79 7.72 -13.54
N ASP A 309 -3.65 8.68 -13.89
CA ASP A 309 -4.97 8.37 -14.43
C ASP A 309 -4.88 7.92 -15.91
N ARG A 310 -5.99 7.46 -16.48
CA ARG A 310 -6.05 7.06 -17.92
C ARG A 310 -5.67 8.19 -18.88
N GLY A 311 -5.81 9.45 -18.47
CA GLY A 311 -5.42 10.61 -19.28
C GLY A 311 -3.91 10.88 -19.24
N GLY A 312 -3.13 10.11 -18.48
CA GLY A 312 -1.69 10.31 -18.33
C GLY A 312 -1.31 11.43 -17.36
N ARG A 313 -2.26 11.94 -16.56
CA ARG A 313 -1.95 12.92 -15.52
C ARG A 313 -1.49 12.19 -14.25
N LEU A 314 -0.38 12.64 -13.68
CA LEU A 314 0.13 12.10 -12.41
C LEU A 314 -0.84 12.46 -11.28
N VAL A 315 -1.40 11.45 -10.63
CA VAL A 315 -2.37 11.59 -9.53
C VAL A 315 -1.65 11.67 -8.19
N ALA A 316 -0.71 10.76 -7.96
CA ALA A 316 -0.01 10.64 -6.69
C ALA A 316 1.33 9.92 -6.84
N ASN A 317 2.19 10.07 -5.84
CA ASN A 317 3.35 9.20 -5.65
C ASN A 317 3.51 8.80 -4.18
N MET A 318 4.31 7.76 -3.95
CA MET A 318 4.82 7.38 -2.64
C MET A 318 6.27 6.92 -2.76
N THR A 319 7.14 7.44 -1.90
CA THR A 319 8.51 6.94 -1.75
C THR A 319 8.68 6.25 -0.42
N GLN A 320 9.62 5.31 -0.35
CA GLN A 320 9.84 4.51 0.83
C GLN A 320 11.31 4.20 1.08
N GLN A 321 11.81 4.44 2.29
CA GLN A 321 13.02 3.78 2.79
C GLN A 321 12.62 2.46 3.47
N CYS A 322 13.35 1.39 3.16
CA CYS A 322 13.05 0.03 3.62
C CYS A 322 14.30 -0.65 4.18
N ILE A 323 14.12 -1.60 5.09
CA ILE A 323 15.13 -2.62 5.42
C ILE A 323 15.11 -3.66 4.30
N LEU A 324 16.29 -4.03 3.81
CA LEU A 324 16.49 -5.22 2.98
C LEU A 324 17.83 -5.86 3.33
N ARG A 325 17.82 -7.04 3.94
CA ARG A 325 19.01 -7.71 4.47
C ARG A 325 19.05 -9.18 4.09
N PRO A 326 20.24 -9.77 3.87
CA PRO A 326 20.37 -11.19 3.62
C PRO A 326 19.97 -12.03 4.85
N LYS A 327 19.72 -13.32 4.64
CA LYS A 327 19.61 -14.29 5.74
C LYS A 327 20.90 -14.26 6.55
N ARG A 328 20.79 -14.40 7.88
CA ARG A 328 21.98 -14.57 8.73
C ARG A 328 22.67 -15.87 8.33
N GLU A 329 23.96 -15.83 8.04
CA GLU A 329 24.77 -17.05 7.99
C GLU A 329 24.74 -17.70 9.37
N LEU A 330 24.31 -18.96 9.44
CA LEU A 330 24.52 -19.77 10.63
C LEU A 330 26.03 -19.93 10.78
N LYS A 331 26.64 -19.25 11.75
CA LYS A 331 28.03 -19.56 12.11
C LYS A 331 28.06 -21.04 12.48
N ALA A 332 28.85 -21.83 11.75
CA ALA A 332 29.18 -23.17 12.18
C ALA A 332 29.73 -23.08 13.60
N VAL A 333 29.05 -23.72 14.55
CA VAL A 333 29.59 -23.93 15.89
C VAL A 333 30.73 -24.91 15.69
N LEU A 334 31.97 -24.39 15.72
CA LEU A 334 33.18 -25.20 15.79
C LEU A 334 33.31 -25.84 17.17
#